data_AF-A0A6N6SR84-F1
#
_entry.id   AF-A0A6N6SR84-F1
#
_cell.length_a   1.000
_cell.length_b   1.000
_cell.length_c   1.000
_cell.angle_alpha   90.00
_cell.angle_beta   90.00
_cell.angle_gamma   90.00
#
_symmetry.space_group_name_H-M   'P 1'
#
loop_
_entity.id
_entity.type
_entity.pdbx_description
1 polymer ?
#
loop_
_entity_poly.entity_id
_entity_poly.type
_entity_poly.pdbx_seq_one_letter_code
_entity_poly.pdbx_strand_id
1 'polypeptide(L)'
;MAFAASIECLLETLHPCAPAKVEALAREKRRVAHGLLSVGLKLHCLRDAARFGPLIDALGGEGRVLDRNVFKRSEAKFCLVLPPVGSARAAVLLLECLGKYTGCRMFNNPDIQLQVCSPGRLQRRNAALHAIGFYLSSDTLRLYALDDFATTVSAEYYHRGKRLVIYDAGLNGDFDASFAWWARTARGLTIRPSLPFLSGRTDIMVGPGSEADIYNINLLATLLVHAQSSDRDGYWSSLGELFAKDLSTVLDRHLLAGLLEAPWISVSDIDGSAAHDQQFLSALQELMAYAAAEAERLAQPDVAARGSASHQETNGCGGILHEVQELLATYRAIITTIPEQSHGACP
;
A
#
# COMPACT_ATOMS: atom_id res chain seq x y z
N MET A 1 19.51 -8.78 7.73
CA MET A 1 18.48 -7.76 8.05
C MET A 1 18.66 -6.61 7.10
N ALA A 2 17.78 -6.54 6.10
CA ALA A 2 17.59 -5.46 5.15
C ALA A 2 16.77 -4.29 5.75
N PHE A 3 16.19 -4.45 6.96
CA PHE A 3 15.64 -3.32 7.72
C PHE A 3 16.74 -2.40 8.25
N ALA A 4 16.44 -1.10 8.27
CA ALA A 4 17.28 -0.06 8.87
C ALA A 4 17.65 -0.40 10.33
N ALA A 5 16.70 -0.93 11.09
CA ALA A 5 16.87 -1.42 12.45
C ALA A 5 15.74 -2.40 12.82
N SER A 6 15.88 -3.09 13.95
CA SER A 6 14.73 -3.77 14.56
C SER A 6 13.67 -2.76 15.00
N ILE A 7 12.41 -3.19 15.14
CA ILE A 7 11.35 -2.32 15.63
C ILE A 7 11.65 -1.83 17.05
N GLU A 8 12.25 -2.67 17.91
CA GLU A 8 12.65 -2.29 19.27
C GLU A 8 13.64 -1.14 19.28
N CYS A 9 14.72 -1.25 18.49
CA CYS A 9 15.73 -0.20 18.38
C CYS A 9 15.12 1.10 17.84
N LEU A 10 14.23 1.00 16.85
CA LEU A 10 13.55 2.16 16.31
C LEU A 10 12.64 2.83 17.34
N LEU A 11 11.90 2.07 18.15
CA LEU A 11 11.07 2.61 19.22
C LEU A 11 11.92 3.31 20.30
N GLU A 12 13.02 2.70 20.73
CA GLU A 12 13.95 3.30 21.68
C GLU A 12 14.51 4.63 21.16
N THR A 13 14.92 4.68 19.89
CA THR A 13 15.42 5.91 19.25
C THR A 13 14.35 7.00 19.19
N LEU A 14 13.10 6.64 18.87
CA LEU A 14 12.02 7.61 18.70
C LEU A 14 11.40 8.09 20.03
N HIS A 15 11.55 7.31 21.10
CA HIS A 15 10.89 7.55 22.39
C HIS A 15 11.17 8.95 22.98
N PRO A 16 12.41 9.47 22.99
CA PRO A 16 12.69 10.79 23.57
C PRO A 16 11.92 11.95 22.91
N CYS A 17 11.58 11.82 21.62
CA CYS A 17 10.90 12.88 20.85
C CYS A 17 9.37 12.73 20.83
N ALA A 18 8.86 11.51 21.01
CA ALA A 18 7.43 11.22 20.85
C ALA A 18 6.92 10.14 21.81
N PRO A 19 7.11 10.27 23.14
CA PRO A 19 6.91 9.18 24.10
C PRO A 19 5.51 8.57 24.03
N ALA A 20 4.45 9.40 24.11
CA ALA A 20 3.08 8.91 24.05
C ALA A 20 2.72 8.15 22.76
N LYS A 21 3.26 8.57 21.60
CA LYS A 21 3.01 7.88 20.32
C LYS A 21 3.82 6.60 20.21
N VAL A 22 5.06 6.60 20.71
CA VAL A 22 5.91 5.41 20.76
C VAL A 22 5.32 4.35 21.69
N GLU A 23 4.79 4.74 22.85
CA GLU A 23 4.08 3.82 23.75
C GLU A 23 2.82 3.23 23.11
N ALA A 24 2.05 4.04 22.36
CA ALA A 24 0.90 3.55 21.61
C ALA A 24 1.33 2.55 20.51
N LEU A 25 2.37 2.89 19.74
CA LEU A 25 2.94 2.02 18.73
C LEU A 25 3.50 0.73 19.33
N ALA A 26 4.16 0.78 20.48
CA ALA A 26 4.71 -0.39 21.16
C ALA A 26 3.62 -1.40 21.56
N ARG A 27 2.41 -0.94 21.87
CA ARG A 27 1.24 -1.80 22.14
C ARG A 27 0.64 -2.42 20.87
N GLU A 28 0.75 -1.75 19.73
CA GLU A 28 0.08 -2.14 18.48
C GLU A 28 1.02 -2.76 17.43
N LYS A 29 2.35 -2.66 17.59
CA LYS A 29 3.34 -2.99 16.56
C LYS A 29 3.20 -4.38 15.93
N ARG A 30 2.69 -5.37 16.66
CA ARG A 30 2.47 -6.74 16.18
C ARG A 30 1.00 -7.12 16.05
N ARG A 31 0.09 -6.23 16.45
CA ARG A 31 -1.34 -6.52 16.49
C ARG A 31 -1.94 -6.44 15.10
N VAL A 32 -2.44 -7.57 14.63
CA VAL A 32 -3.19 -7.70 13.38
C VAL A 32 -4.69 -7.63 13.71
N ALA A 33 -5.31 -6.49 13.47
CA ALA A 33 -6.73 -6.26 13.76
C ALA A 33 -7.63 -6.74 12.61
N HIS A 34 -8.77 -7.36 12.95
CA HIS A 34 -9.82 -7.79 12.02
C HIS A 34 -9.35 -8.68 10.84
N GLY A 35 -8.23 -9.39 11.00
CA GLY A 35 -7.65 -10.22 9.94
C GLY A 35 -7.12 -9.43 8.74
N LEU A 36 -6.84 -8.14 8.90
CA LEU A 36 -6.07 -7.36 7.93
C LEU A 36 -4.63 -7.87 7.84
N LEU A 37 -3.93 -7.56 6.75
CA LEU A 37 -2.51 -7.91 6.65
C LEU A 37 -1.63 -6.93 7.43
N SER A 38 -0.44 -7.38 7.84
CA SER A 38 0.63 -6.50 8.31
C SER A 38 1.10 -5.54 7.20
N VAL A 39 1.65 -4.40 7.59
CA VAL A 39 2.09 -3.33 6.69
C VAL A 39 3.59 -3.12 6.83
N GLY A 40 4.32 -3.20 5.71
CA GLY A 40 5.69 -2.74 5.59
C GLY A 40 5.76 -1.35 4.94
N LEU A 41 6.84 -0.62 5.21
CA LEU A 41 7.04 0.74 4.69
C LEU A 41 8.46 0.91 4.18
N LYS A 42 8.58 1.64 3.07
CA LYS A 42 9.85 2.23 2.64
C LYS A 42 9.69 3.73 2.41
N LEU A 43 10.71 4.48 2.79
CA LEU A 43 10.82 5.92 2.60
C LEU A 43 11.93 6.21 1.62
N HIS A 44 11.59 6.66 0.41
CA HIS A 44 12.57 7.11 -0.57
C HIS A 44 12.75 8.63 -0.42
N CYS A 45 13.90 9.06 0.08
CA CYS A 45 14.20 10.48 0.27
C CYS A 45 14.85 11.04 -0.99
N LEU A 46 14.20 12.02 -1.63
CA LEU A 46 14.58 12.53 -2.95
C LEU A 46 15.55 13.72 -2.87
N ARG A 47 15.41 14.59 -1.85
CA ARG A 47 16.19 15.83 -1.73
C ARG A 47 16.84 16.04 -0.37
N ASP A 48 16.04 16.26 0.67
CA ASP A 48 16.50 16.68 2.00
C ASP A 48 17.00 15.51 2.85
N ALA A 49 18.15 14.95 2.47
CA ALA A 49 18.78 13.85 3.19
C ALA A 49 19.32 14.26 4.57
N ALA A 50 19.69 15.53 4.74
CA ALA A 50 20.35 16.02 5.95
C ALA A 50 19.48 15.93 7.20
N ARG A 51 18.16 16.13 7.07
CA ARG A 51 17.21 15.97 8.20
C ARG A 51 17.14 14.56 8.76
N PHE A 52 17.55 13.55 7.98
CA PHE A 52 17.58 12.17 8.43
C PHE A 52 18.93 11.77 9.02
N GLY A 53 19.96 12.62 8.95
CA GLY A 53 21.29 12.37 9.53
C GLY A 53 21.23 11.91 10.99
N PRO A 54 20.58 12.67 11.90
CA PRO A 54 20.47 12.26 13.31
C PRO A 54 19.81 10.90 13.50
N LEU A 55 18.80 10.56 12.67
CA LEU A 55 18.14 9.26 12.72
C LEU A 55 19.08 8.15 12.23
N ILE A 56 19.77 8.38 11.12
CA ILE A 56 20.72 7.42 10.54
C ILE A 56 21.84 7.14 11.54
N ASP A 57 22.40 8.17 12.17
CA ASP A 57 23.45 8.05 13.18
C ASP A 57 22.96 7.26 14.41
N ALA A 58 21.78 7.60 14.92
CA ALA A 58 21.18 6.92 16.07
C ALA A 58 20.88 5.43 15.80
N LEU A 59 20.61 5.06 14.55
CA LEU A 59 20.39 3.68 14.13
C LEU A 59 21.68 2.94 13.75
N GLY A 60 22.85 3.57 13.92
CA GLY A 60 24.17 2.96 13.73
C GLY A 60 24.88 3.32 12.43
N GLY A 61 24.52 4.44 11.79
CA GLY A 61 25.22 5.05 10.67
C GLY A 61 24.84 4.51 9.28
N GLU A 62 25.33 5.19 8.25
CA GLU A 62 24.98 4.93 6.84
C GLU A 62 25.20 3.48 6.40
N GLY A 63 26.32 2.86 6.79
CA GLY A 63 26.64 1.48 6.42
C GLY A 63 25.67 0.43 6.95
N ARG A 64 24.94 0.74 8.03
CA ARG A 64 23.91 -0.15 8.59
C ARG A 64 22.54 0.12 8.00
N VAL A 65 22.23 1.39 7.72
CA VAL A 65 20.88 1.87 7.41
C VAL A 65 20.65 2.02 5.91
N LEU A 66 21.65 2.48 5.15
CA LEU A 66 21.53 2.86 3.74
C LEU A 66 22.12 1.82 2.78
N ASP A 67 23.27 1.24 3.11
CA ASP A 67 24.06 0.41 2.18
C ASP A 67 23.45 -0.98 1.90
N ARG A 68 22.35 -1.33 2.57
CA ARG A 68 21.74 -2.66 2.49
C ARG A 68 20.59 -2.76 1.50
N ASN A 69 20.05 -1.64 1.03
CA ASN A 69 18.88 -1.65 0.15
C ASN A 69 19.28 -1.45 -1.32
N VAL A 70 19.33 -2.56 -2.07
CA VAL A 70 19.58 -2.56 -3.52
C VAL A 70 18.36 -2.02 -4.30
N PHE A 71 17.19 -1.93 -3.67
CA PHE A 71 15.93 -1.51 -4.29
C PHE A 71 15.48 -0.13 -3.79
N LYS A 72 15.90 0.93 -4.48
CA LYS A 72 15.45 2.31 -4.24
C LYS A 72 14.95 2.96 -5.51
N ARG A 73 14.11 4.00 -5.41
CA ARG A 73 13.85 4.88 -6.56
C ARG A 73 15.17 5.44 -7.08
N SER A 74 15.37 5.46 -8.40
CA SER A 74 16.66 5.80 -9.03
C SER A 74 17.18 7.18 -8.60
N GLU A 75 16.27 8.14 -8.41
CA GLU A 75 16.59 9.51 -8.02
C GLU A 75 16.71 9.71 -6.50
N ALA A 76 16.34 8.71 -5.70
CA ALA A 76 16.40 8.82 -4.25
C ALA A 76 17.85 8.85 -3.77
N LYS A 77 18.16 9.84 -2.92
CA LYS A 77 19.44 9.95 -2.21
C LYS A 77 19.66 8.69 -1.39
N PHE A 78 18.64 8.27 -0.65
CA PHE A 78 18.62 7.00 0.05
C PHE A 78 17.18 6.47 0.20
N CYS A 79 17.08 5.21 0.64
CA CYS A 79 15.81 4.57 0.95
C CYS A 79 15.88 3.92 2.33
N LEU A 80 15.01 4.33 3.26
CA LEU A 80 14.86 3.68 4.55
C LEU A 80 13.84 2.55 4.43
N VAL A 81 14.28 1.32 4.66
CA VAL A 81 13.39 0.15 4.79
C VAL A 81 13.03 -0.02 6.25
N LEU A 82 11.77 0.24 6.60
CA LEU A 82 11.29 0.18 7.97
C LEU A 82 10.86 -1.25 8.33
N PRO A 83 10.99 -1.66 9.60
CA PRO A 83 10.42 -2.93 10.06
C PRO A 83 8.89 -2.91 9.88
N PRO A 84 8.27 -4.02 9.46
CA PRO A 84 6.82 -4.12 9.30
C PRO A 84 6.10 -4.02 10.65
N VAL A 85 4.84 -3.60 10.58
CA VAL A 85 3.94 -3.47 11.73
C VAL A 85 2.58 -4.13 11.46
N GLY A 86 1.84 -4.44 12.51
CA GLY A 86 0.64 -5.29 12.42
C GLY A 86 -0.57 -4.65 11.74
N SER A 87 -0.60 -3.33 11.55
CA SER A 87 -1.76 -2.62 11.01
C SER A 87 -1.41 -1.32 10.31
N ALA A 88 -2.32 -0.83 9.47
CA ALA A 88 -2.23 0.51 8.87
C ALA A 88 -2.12 1.63 9.91
N ARG A 89 -2.83 1.51 11.05
CA ARG A 89 -2.76 2.47 12.15
C ARG A 89 -1.37 2.51 12.79
N ALA A 90 -0.77 1.35 13.05
CA ALA A 90 0.60 1.28 13.57
C ALA A 90 1.60 1.85 12.55
N ALA A 91 1.37 1.65 11.25
CA ALA A 91 2.21 2.21 10.19
C ALA A 91 2.14 3.75 10.15
N VAL A 92 0.94 4.31 10.26
CA VAL A 92 0.73 5.76 10.38
C VAL A 92 1.42 6.30 11.64
N LEU A 93 1.21 5.70 12.81
CA LEU A 93 1.86 6.11 14.05
C LEU A 93 3.40 6.09 13.95
N LEU A 94 3.96 5.10 13.27
CA LEU A 94 5.41 5.02 13.03
C LEU A 94 5.90 6.21 12.19
N LEU A 95 5.20 6.52 11.09
CA LEU A 95 5.53 7.68 10.25
C LEU A 95 5.38 9.00 11.01
N GLU A 96 4.36 9.15 11.86
CA GLU A 96 4.22 10.33 12.70
C GLU A 96 5.37 10.47 13.71
N CYS A 97 5.84 9.37 14.31
CA CYS A 97 6.98 9.38 15.22
C CYS A 97 8.27 9.78 14.47
N LEU A 98 8.49 9.21 13.29
CA LEU A 98 9.62 9.57 12.42
C LEU A 98 9.57 11.05 12.03
N GLY A 99 8.38 11.56 11.71
CA GLY A 99 8.21 12.97 11.36
C GLY A 99 8.54 13.92 12.52
N LYS A 100 8.13 13.56 13.74
CA LYS A 100 8.51 14.30 14.95
C LYS A 100 10.02 14.26 15.21
N TYR A 101 10.64 13.10 15.06
CA TYR A 101 12.07 12.92 15.33
C TYR A 101 12.94 13.68 14.33
N THR A 102 12.62 13.59 13.05
CA THR A 102 13.40 14.23 11.96
C THR A 102 13.04 15.69 11.73
N GLY A 103 11.94 16.18 12.33
CA GLY A 103 11.39 17.50 12.03
C GLY A 103 10.90 17.64 10.59
N CYS A 104 10.56 16.53 9.94
CA CYS A 104 10.13 16.46 8.54
C CYS A 104 8.69 15.92 8.46
N ARG A 105 7.87 16.43 7.56
CA ARG A 105 6.53 15.84 7.32
C ARG A 105 6.71 14.55 6.52
N MET A 106 6.14 13.45 7.00
CA MET A 106 6.20 12.16 6.29
C MET A 106 5.11 12.00 5.22
N PHE A 107 3.97 12.67 5.39
CA PHE A 107 2.85 12.66 4.45
C PHE A 107 2.81 13.96 3.67
N ASN A 108 2.30 13.89 2.44
CA ASN A 108 2.12 15.03 1.54
C ASN A 108 3.41 15.86 1.36
N ASN A 109 4.57 15.21 1.47
CA ASN A 109 5.87 15.83 1.31
C ASN A 109 6.47 15.44 -0.05
N PRO A 110 6.67 16.37 -0.99
CA PRO A 110 7.22 16.06 -2.31
C PRO A 110 8.66 15.56 -2.27
N ASP A 111 9.38 15.75 -1.17
CA ASP A 111 10.76 15.27 -1.00
C ASP A 111 10.84 13.82 -0.50
N ILE A 112 9.69 13.21 -0.18
CA ILE A 112 9.57 11.82 0.29
C ILE A 112 8.59 11.08 -0.61
N GLN A 113 9.01 9.93 -1.12
CA GLN A 113 8.09 8.97 -1.70
C GLN A 113 7.91 7.78 -0.76
N LEU A 114 6.65 7.55 -0.38
CA LEU A 114 6.24 6.39 0.38
C LEU A 114 6.08 5.19 -0.55
N GLN A 115 6.47 4.02 -0.07
CA GLN A 115 6.14 2.73 -0.66
C GLN A 115 5.55 1.84 0.42
N VAL A 116 4.32 1.38 0.20
CA VAL A 116 3.57 0.56 1.15
C VAL A 116 3.65 -0.89 0.70
N CYS A 117 4.12 -1.75 1.59
CA CYS A 117 4.42 -3.16 1.31
C CYS A 117 3.41 -4.04 2.02
N SER A 118 2.84 -5.04 1.34
CA SER A 118 1.91 -6.01 1.92
C SER A 118 2.38 -7.44 1.66
N PRO A 119 2.26 -8.35 2.62
CA PRO A 119 2.67 -9.74 2.46
C PRO A 119 1.83 -10.46 1.39
N GLY A 120 2.47 -11.37 0.65
CA GLY A 120 1.85 -12.11 -0.45
C GLY A 120 1.98 -11.37 -1.79
N ARG A 121 2.41 -12.08 -2.84
CA ARG A 121 2.47 -11.56 -4.21
C ARG A 121 1.12 -11.68 -4.89
N LEU A 122 0.51 -10.56 -5.27
CA LEU A 122 -0.77 -10.55 -5.98
C LEU A 122 -0.62 -11.04 -7.42
N GLN A 123 -1.47 -11.94 -7.89
CA GLN A 123 -1.47 -12.34 -9.31
C GLN A 123 -1.81 -11.15 -10.22
N ARG A 124 -1.47 -11.21 -11.52
CA ARG A 124 -1.60 -10.10 -12.48
C ARG A 124 -2.90 -9.29 -12.36
N ARG A 125 -4.05 -9.97 -12.43
CA ARG A 125 -5.37 -9.32 -12.34
C ARG A 125 -5.58 -8.62 -10.99
N ASN A 126 -5.24 -9.27 -9.88
CA ASN A 126 -5.38 -8.69 -8.55
C ASN A 126 -4.38 -7.56 -8.31
N ALA A 127 -3.18 -7.63 -8.89
CA ALA A 127 -2.22 -6.52 -8.84
C ALA A 127 -2.74 -5.30 -9.60
N ALA A 128 -3.40 -5.50 -10.75
CA ALA A 128 -4.08 -4.42 -11.49
C ALA A 128 -5.20 -3.79 -10.67
N LEU A 129 -6.09 -4.61 -10.07
CA LEU A 129 -7.16 -4.13 -9.18
C LEU A 129 -6.59 -3.37 -7.97
N HIS A 130 -5.48 -3.83 -7.40
CA HIS A 130 -4.80 -3.15 -6.30
C HIS A 130 -4.28 -1.78 -6.71
N ALA A 131 -3.62 -1.70 -7.87
CA ALA A 131 -3.06 -0.47 -8.43
C ALA A 131 -4.15 0.57 -8.75
N ILE A 132 -5.17 0.15 -9.50
CA ILE A 132 -6.28 1.00 -9.95
C ILE A 132 -7.13 1.43 -8.74
N GLY A 133 -7.47 0.49 -7.86
CA GLY A 133 -8.22 0.78 -6.64
C GLY A 133 -7.47 1.75 -5.71
N PHE A 134 -6.16 1.59 -5.56
CA PHE A 134 -5.33 2.56 -4.84
C PHE A 134 -5.44 3.95 -5.50
N TYR A 135 -5.15 4.05 -6.80
CA TYR A 135 -5.12 5.34 -7.49
C TYR A 135 -6.46 6.08 -7.39
N LEU A 136 -7.57 5.39 -7.65
CA LEU A 136 -8.92 5.97 -7.63
C LEU A 136 -9.45 6.28 -6.22
N SER A 137 -8.90 5.62 -5.19
CA SER A 137 -9.30 5.86 -3.81
C SER A 137 -8.47 6.91 -3.08
N SER A 138 -7.36 7.33 -3.68
CA SER A 138 -6.47 8.30 -3.04
C SER A 138 -7.17 9.65 -2.91
N ASP A 139 -6.93 10.31 -1.78
CA ASP A 139 -7.36 11.69 -1.51
C ASP A 139 -6.57 12.71 -2.35
N THR A 140 -5.54 12.26 -3.04
CA THR A 140 -4.71 13.09 -3.91
C THR A 140 -4.59 12.45 -5.29
N LEU A 141 -5.24 13.05 -6.29
CA LEU A 141 -5.00 12.72 -7.69
C LEU A 141 -3.60 13.16 -8.06
N ARG A 142 -2.84 12.23 -8.66
CA ARG A 142 -1.42 12.43 -8.95
C ARG A 142 -1.16 12.27 -10.42
N LEU A 143 -0.33 13.16 -10.94
CA LEU A 143 0.28 12.97 -12.24
C LEU A 143 1.58 12.20 -12.05
N TYR A 144 1.69 11.06 -12.72
CA TYR A 144 2.89 10.27 -12.74
C TYR A 144 3.55 10.38 -14.11
N ALA A 145 4.85 10.68 -14.11
CA ALA A 145 5.72 10.40 -15.23
C ALA A 145 6.25 8.96 -15.11
N LEU A 146 6.67 8.37 -16.23
CA LEU A 146 7.23 7.03 -16.22
C LEU A 146 8.46 6.92 -15.30
N ASP A 147 9.27 7.98 -15.22
CA ASP A 147 10.47 8.03 -14.39
C ASP A 147 10.19 8.06 -12.88
N ASP A 148 8.97 8.38 -12.45
CA ASP A 148 8.58 8.29 -11.04
C ASP A 148 8.55 6.84 -10.52
N PHE A 149 8.53 5.88 -11.44
CA PHE A 149 8.59 4.44 -11.16
C PHE A 149 9.97 3.83 -11.44
N ALA A 150 10.94 4.64 -11.84
CA ALA A 150 12.30 4.17 -12.05
C ALA A 150 12.92 3.78 -10.70
N THR A 151 13.39 2.54 -10.62
CA THR A 151 14.14 2.03 -9.47
C THR A 151 15.54 1.61 -9.90
N THR A 152 16.45 1.46 -8.94
CA THR A 152 17.82 1.00 -9.18
C THR A 152 17.92 -0.34 -9.89
N VAL A 153 16.83 -1.13 -9.94
CA VAL A 153 16.76 -2.42 -10.66
C VAL A 153 15.79 -2.40 -11.84
N SER A 154 15.34 -1.21 -12.26
CA SER A 154 14.49 -1.06 -13.44
C SER A 154 15.26 -1.31 -14.75
N ALA A 155 16.58 -1.01 -14.77
CA ALA A 155 17.44 -1.16 -15.95
C ALA A 155 18.56 -2.22 -15.82
N GLU A 156 18.82 -2.75 -14.62
CA GLU A 156 19.91 -3.69 -14.34
C GLU A 156 19.44 -4.91 -13.53
N TYR A 157 20.25 -5.99 -13.54
CA TYR A 157 20.22 -7.26 -12.77
C TYR A 157 18.90 -8.08 -12.66
N TYR A 158 17.72 -7.45 -12.68
CA TYR A 158 16.41 -8.09 -12.49
C TYR A 158 15.31 -7.57 -13.43
N HIS A 159 15.62 -6.60 -14.31
CA HIS A 159 14.73 -5.96 -15.28
C HIS A 159 13.26 -5.94 -14.85
N ARG A 160 12.97 -5.24 -13.75
CA ARG A 160 11.61 -5.19 -13.17
C ARG A 160 10.71 -4.16 -13.85
N GLY A 161 11.24 -3.43 -14.84
CA GLY A 161 10.53 -2.34 -15.50
C GLY A 161 10.17 -1.20 -14.56
N LYS A 162 9.45 -0.22 -15.10
CA LYS A 162 8.94 0.93 -14.35
C LYS A 162 7.46 0.72 -14.03
N ARG A 163 7.14 0.32 -12.80
CA ARG A 163 5.78 -0.08 -12.40
C ARG A 163 5.32 0.61 -11.11
N LEU A 164 4.01 0.85 -11.03
CA LEU A 164 3.35 1.29 -9.80
C LEU A 164 3.35 0.19 -8.73
N VAL A 165 3.14 -1.06 -9.15
CA VAL A 165 3.17 -2.25 -8.28
C VAL A 165 4.45 -3.03 -8.54
N ILE A 166 5.18 -3.33 -7.48
CA ILE A 166 6.50 -3.93 -7.54
C ILE A 166 6.54 -5.10 -6.57
N TYR A 167 7.07 -6.25 -7.00
CA TYR A 167 7.40 -7.32 -6.08
C TYR A 167 8.74 -7.08 -5.38
N ASP A 168 8.93 -7.77 -4.26
CA ASP A 168 10.24 -7.92 -3.65
C ASP A 168 11.28 -8.56 -4.58
N ALA A 169 12.55 -8.39 -4.21
CA ALA A 169 13.71 -8.95 -4.90
C ALA A 169 13.86 -10.48 -4.73
N GLY A 170 12.74 -11.22 -4.62
CA GLY A 170 12.73 -12.67 -4.42
C GLY A 170 13.44 -13.09 -3.13
N LEU A 171 14.39 -14.02 -3.25
CA LEU A 171 15.16 -14.56 -2.11
C LEU A 171 16.00 -13.50 -1.37
N ASN A 172 16.21 -12.33 -1.99
CA ASN A 172 16.95 -11.22 -1.42
C ASN A 172 16.04 -10.16 -0.75
N GLY A 173 14.73 -10.36 -0.75
CA GLY A 173 13.77 -9.48 -0.09
C GLY A 173 13.44 -9.93 1.33
N ASP A 174 13.65 -9.05 2.32
CA ASP A 174 13.20 -9.32 3.70
C ASP A 174 11.67 -9.42 3.75
N PHE A 175 11.20 -10.55 4.30
CA PHE A 175 9.80 -10.87 4.54
C PHE A 175 9.65 -11.37 5.97
N ASP A 176 8.89 -10.66 6.80
CA ASP A 176 8.59 -11.11 8.15
C ASP A 176 7.32 -11.96 8.17
N ALA A 177 7.50 -13.28 8.19
CA ALA A 177 6.41 -14.25 8.23
C ALA A 177 5.71 -14.32 9.59
N SER A 178 6.25 -13.71 10.65
CA SER A 178 5.83 -13.94 12.04
C SER A 178 4.66 -13.05 12.50
N PHE A 179 3.83 -12.58 11.55
CA PHE A 179 2.55 -11.94 11.82
C PHE A 179 1.39 -12.93 11.77
N ALA A 180 0.35 -12.65 12.54
CA ALA A 180 -0.82 -13.51 12.59
C ALA A 180 -1.57 -13.54 11.25
N TRP A 181 -2.04 -14.72 10.86
CA TRP A 181 -2.89 -14.94 9.69
C TRP A 181 -4.26 -15.45 10.11
N TRP A 182 -5.31 -14.78 9.63
CA TRP A 182 -6.67 -15.22 9.88
C TRP A 182 -7.09 -16.24 8.84
N ALA A 183 -7.34 -17.46 9.30
CA ALA A 183 -7.74 -18.59 8.50
C ALA A 183 -9.20 -19.01 8.79
N ARG A 184 -9.87 -19.60 7.80
CA ARG A 184 -11.18 -20.23 7.90
C ARG A 184 -11.01 -21.73 7.77
N THR A 185 -11.41 -22.46 8.80
CA THR A 185 -11.43 -23.93 8.80
C THR A 185 -12.87 -24.43 8.80
N ALA A 186 -13.06 -25.75 8.66
CA ALA A 186 -14.36 -26.38 8.86
C ALA A 186 -14.99 -26.10 10.24
N ARG A 187 -14.17 -25.69 11.23
CA ARG A 187 -14.59 -25.34 12.60
C ARG A 187 -14.79 -23.84 12.81
N GLY A 188 -14.66 -23.02 11.76
CA GLY A 188 -14.77 -21.55 11.83
C GLY A 188 -13.43 -20.83 11.77
N LEU A 189 -13.37 -19.62 12.33
CA LEU A 189 -12.16 -18.78 12.35
C LEU A 189 -11.04 -19.44 13.15
N THR A 190 -9.82 -19.40 12.63
CA THR A 190 -8.59 -19.82 13.29
C THR A 190 -7.51 -18.78 13.03
N ILE A 191 -6.84 -18.30 14.07
CA ILE A 191 -5.74 -17.34 13.95
C ILE A 191 -4.43 -18.10 14.06
N ARG A 192 -3.67 -18.14 12.95
CA ARG A 192 -2.34 -18.76 12.89
C ARG A 192 -1.30 -17.74 13.31
N PRO A 193 -0.21 -18.12 13.98
CA PRO A 193 0.83 -17.19 14.43
C PRO A 193 1.78 -16.71 13.31
N SER A 194 1.64 -17.26 12.10
CA SER A 194 2.48 -16.93 10.95
C SER A 194 1.68 -16.86 9.66
N LEU A 195 2.19 -16.05 8.73
CA LEU A 195 1.67 -15.89 7.38
C LEU A 195 1.85 -17.19 6.56
N PRO A 196 0.90 -17.54 5.69
CA PRO A 196 0.96 -18.79 4.91
C PRO A 196 1.85 -18.69 3.66
N PHE A 197 2.57 -17.58 3.49
CA PHE A 197 3.39 -17.31 2.31
C PHE A 197 4.84 -17.71 2.57
N LEU A 198 5.42 -18.50 1.67
CA LEU A 198 6.83 -18.94 1.77
C LEU A 198 7.81 -17.76 1.55
N SER A 199 7.45 -16.85 0.66
CA SER A 199 8.16 -15.62 0.35
C SER A 199 7.23 -14.71 -0.44
N GLY A 200 7.66 -13.47 -0.69
CA GLY A 200 6.94 -12.59 -1.59
C GLY A 200 6.11 -11.54 -0.86
N ARG A 201 6.24 -10.31 -1.32
CA ARG A 201 5.36 -9.19 -0.98
C ARG A 201 5.02 -8.39 -2.21
N THR A 202 3.92 -7.66 -2.12
CA THR A 202 3.46 -6.69 -3.11
C THR A 202 3.67 -5.31 -2.54
N ASP A 203 4.44 -4.48 -3.24
CA ASP A 203 4.75 -3.13 -2.84
C ASP A 203 4.10 -2.12 -3.81
N ILE A 204 3.43 -1.09 -3.30
CA ILE A 204 2.86 0.01 -4.09
C ILE A 204 3.67 1.27 -3.90
N MET A 205 4.07 1.91 -5.00
CA MET A 205 4.68 3.25 -5.02
C MET A 205 3.59 4.31 -4.83
N VAL A 206 3.55 4.99 -3.68
CA VAL A 206 2.44 5.89 -3.32
C VAL A 206 2.69 7.33 -3.74
N GLY A 207 3.96 7.74 -3.85
CA GLY A 207 4.33 9.16 -3.96
C GLY A 207 4.38 9.83 -2.58
N PRO A 208 4.07 11.13 -2.47
CA PRO A 208 4.08 11.86 -1.19
C PRO A 208 3.14 11.25 -0.12
N GLY A 209 2.06 10.60 -0.56
CA GLY A 209 1.16 9.80 0.25
C GLY A 209 0.36 10.51 1.34
N SER A 210 -0.75 9.92 1.71
CA SER A 210 -1.56 10.30 2.88
C SER A 210 -1.74 9.14 3.85
N GLU A 211 -2.31 9.42 5.01
CA GLU A 211 -2.74 8.36 5.94
C GLU A 211 -3.79 7.46 5.28
N ALA A 212 -4.74 8.06 4.54
CA ALA A 212 -5.81 7.35 3.86
C ALA A 212 -5.26 6.34 2.84
N ASP A 213 -4.20 6.70 2.11
CA ASP A 213 -3.54 5.78 1.18
C ASP A 213 -3.05 4.51 1.87
N ILE A 214 -2.46 4.60 3.06
CA ILE A 214 -1.98 3.42 3.81
C ILE A 214 -3.16 2.53 4.19
N TYR A 215 -4.25 3.11 4.69
CA TYR A 215 -5.45 2.35 5.02
C TYR A 215 -6.10 1.68 3.80
N ASN A 216 -6.19 2.40 2.68
CA ASN A 216 -6.79 1.89 1.44
C ASN A 216 -5.93 0.78 0.84
N ILE A 217 -4.61 0.98 0.76
CA ILE A 217 -3.66 -0.04 0.27
C ILE A 217 -3.72 -1.29 1.14
N ASN A 218 -3.77 -1.15 2.47
CA ASN A 218 -3.83 -2.29 3.38
C ASN A 218 -5.14 -3.07 3.24
N LEU A 219 -6.28 -2.39 3.10
CA LEU A 219 -7.59 -3.00 2.85
C LEU A 219 -7.60 -3.77 1.52
N LEU A 220 -7.20 -3.10 0.44
CA LEU A 220 -7.11 -3.67 -0.91
C LEU A 220 -6.22 -4.91 -0.92
N ALA A 221 -5.00 -4.79 -0.39
CA ALA A 221 -4.06 -5.89 -0.33
C ALA A 221 -4.63 -7.08 0.46
N THR A 222 -5.25 -6.82 1.61
CA THR A 222 -5.88 -7.88 2.42
C THR A 222 -6.93 -8.63 1.60
N LEU A 223 -7.93 -7.92 1.08
CA LEU A 223 -9.02 -8.55 0.34
C LEU A 223 -8.51 -9.34 -0.86
N LEU A 224 -7.61 -8.75 -1.65
CA LEU A 224 -7.11 -9.36 -2.88
C LEU A 224 -6.17 -10.54 -2.62
N VAL A 225 -5.34 -10.49 -1.58
CA VAL A 225 -4.47 -11.62 -1.17
C VAL A 225 -5.32 -12.78 -0.65
N HIS A 226 -6.34 -12.49 0.17
CA HIS A 226 -7.25 -13.53 0.65
C HIS A 226 -8.08 -14.14 -0.49
N ALA A 227 -8.51 -13.35 -1.49
CA ALA A 227 -9.27 -13.85 -2.64
C ALA A 227 -8.46 -14.85 -3.50
N GLN A 228 -7.16 -14.62 -3.66
CA GLN A 228 -6.31 -15.47 -4.51
C GLN A 228 -5.61 -16.62 -3.77
N SER A 229 -5.81 -16.75 -2.46
CA SER A 229 -5.23 -17.86 -1.69
C SER A 229 -5.97 -19.16 -2.03
N SER A 230 -5.76 -19.64 -3.26
CA SER A 230 -6.46 -20.75 -3.92
C SER A 230 -6.30 -22.08 -3.20
N ASP A 231 -5.37 -22.21 -2.25
CA ASP A 231 -5.11 -23.45 -1.53
C ASP A 231 -5.30 -23.42 -0.01
N ARG A 232 -5.53 -22.28 0.66
CA ARG A 232 -5.43 -22.22 2.14
C ARG A 232 -6.28 -21.16 2.81
N ASP A 233 -7.54 -21.49 3.06
CA ASP A 233 -8.30 -21.02 4.24
C ASP A 233 -8.32 -19.49 4.46
N GLY A 234 -8.13 -18.62 3.47
CA GLY A 234 -8.13 -17.17 3.74
C GLY A 234 -9.44 -16.77 4.41
N TYR A 235 -9.40 -16.19 5.61
CA TYR A 235 -10.64 -15.89 6.35
C TYR A 235 -11.60 -15.00 5.54
N TRP A 236 -11.02 -14.05 4.80
CA TRP A 236 -11.71 -13.14 3.90
C TRP A 236 -11.78 -13.60 2.44
N SER A 237 -11.55 -14.87 2.09
CA SER A 237 -11.52 -15.31 0.67
C SER A 237 -12.79 -14.89 -0.07
N SER A 238 -13.96 -15.28 0.43
CA SER A 238 -15.25 -14.95 -0.20
C SER A 238 -15.54 -13.44 -0.24
N LEU A 239 -15.14 -12.70 0.80
CA LEU A 239 -15.31 -11.24 0.82
C LEU A 239 -14.36 -10.58 -0.20
N GLY A 240 -13.13 -11.08 -0.32
CA GLY A 240 -12.15 -10.62 -1.28
C GLY A 240 -12.54 -10.92 -2.73
N GLU A 241 -13.11 -12.10 -2.99
CA GLU A 241 -13.67 -12.45 -4.30
C GLU A 241 -14.84 -11.53 -4.68
N LEU A 242 -15.73 -11.26 -3.72
CA LEU A 242 -16.81 -10.29 -3.92
C LEU A 242 -16.26 -8.89 -4.19
N PHE A 243 -15.26 -8.45 -3.41
CA PHE A 243 -14.61 -7.15 -3.60
C PHE A 243 -14.00 -7.02 -5.00
N ALA A 244 -13.25 -8.04 -5.44
CA ALA A 244 -12.61 -8.04 -6.76
C ALA A 244 -13.66 -7.97 -7.89
N LYS A 245 -14.80 -8.65 -7.71
CA LYS A 245 -15.94 -8.59 -8.63
C LYS A 245 -16.60 -7.20 -8.64
N ASP A 246 -16.85 -6.62 -7.47
CA ASP A 246 -17.50 -5.32 -7.35
C ASP A 246 -16.62 -4.21 -7.93
N LEU A 247 -15.32 -4.22 -7.63
CA LEU A 247 -14.37 -3.27 -8.22
C LEU A 247 -14.26 -3.46 -9.74
N SER A 248 -14.23 -4.70 -10.24
CA SER A 248 -14.29 -4.96 -11.69
C SER A 248 -15.58 -4.41 -12.31
N THR A 249 -16.71 -4.55 -11.62
CA THR A 249 -18.02 -4.04 -12.08
C THR A 249 -18.04 -2.51 -12.16
N VAL A 250 -17.42 -1.82 -11.19
CA VAL A 250 -17.22 -0.36 -11.26
C VAL A 250 -16.40 -0.02 -12.51
N LEU A 251 -15.27 -0.70 -12.74
CA LEU A 251 -14.44 -0.45 -13.93
C LEU A 251 -15.18 -0.74 -15.25
N ASP A 252 -15.97 -1.81 -15.32
CA ASP A 252 -16.81 -2.14 -16.49
C ASP A 252 -17.81 -1.01 -16.78
N ARG A 253 -18.51 -0.50 -15.76
CA ARG A 253 -19.47 0.61 -15.92
C ARG A 253 -18.82 1.88 -16.46
N HIS A 254 -17.57 2.15 -16.06
CA HIS A 254 -16.80 3.31 -16.51
C HIS A 254 -15.99 3.04 -17.79
N LEU A 255 -16.15 1.88 -18.44
CA LEU A 255 -15.42 1.46 -19.64
C LEU A 255 -13.90 1.35 -19.45
N LEU A 256 -13.44 1.12 -18.21
CA LEU A 256 -12.03 1.01 -17.83
C LEU A 256 -11.57 -0.43 -17.60
N ALA A 257 -12.42 -1.43 -17.84
CA ALA A 257 -12.08 -2.82 -17.58
C ALA A 257 -10.90 -3.34 -18.43
N GLY A 258 -10.70 -2.77 -19.62
CA GLY A 258 -9.53 -3.05 -20.46
C GLY A 258 -8.20 -2.73 -19.78
N LEU A 259 -8.19 -1.81 -18.81
CA LEU A 259 -6.98 -1.48 -18.04
C LEU A 259 -6.46 -2.67 -17.23
N LEU A 260 -7.31 -3.64 -16.88
CA LEU A 260 -6.90 -4.81 -16.10
C LEU A 260 -5.91 -5.72 -16.85
N GLU A 261 -5.86 -5.64 -18.17
CA GLU A 261 -4.99 -6.45 -19.03
C GLU A 261 -3.60 -5.81 -19.24
N ALA A 262 -3.41 -4.56 -18.81
CA ALA A 262 -2.12 -3.88 -18.91
C ALA A 262 -1.07 -4.51 -17.95
N PRO A 263 0.23 -4.38 -18.25
CA PRO A 263 1.28 -4.99 -17.45
C PRO A 263 1.56 -4.20 -16.16
N TRP A 264 0.66 -4.23 -15.18
CA TRP A 264 0.81 -3.50 -13.90
C TRP A 264 1.96 -3.98 -13.02
N ILE A 265 2.47 -5.18 -13.29
CA ILE A 265 3.59 -5.82 -12.59
C ILE A 265 4.58 -6.41 -13.61
N SER A 266 5.83 -6.58 -13.18
CA SER A 266 6.82 -7.37 -13.91
C SER A 266 7.05 -8.71 -13.20
N VAL A 267 6.64 -9.81 -13.83
CA VAL A 267 6.78 -11.17 -13.28
C VAL A 267 8.09 -11.81 -13.73
N SER A 268 8.59 -11.42 -14.91
CA SER A 268 9.82 -11.90 -15.53
C SER A 268 10.62 -10.74 -16.14
N ASP A 269 11.89 -10.99 -16.47
CA ASP A 269 12.76 -10.00 -17.13
C ASP A 269 12.17 -9.49 -18.46
N ILE A 270 11.37 -10.32 -19.14
CA ILE A 270 10.67 -9.96 -20.39
C ILE A 270 9.57 -8.92 -20.12
N ASP A 271 8.89 -9.03 -18.99
CA ASP A 271 7.82 -8.12 -18.58
C ASP A 271 8.35 -6.74 -18.16
N GLY A 272 9.67 -6.59 -17.98
CA GLY A 272 10.33 -5.30 -17.71
C GLY A 272 10.95 -4.62 -18.93
N SER A 273 10.60 -5.06 -20.14
CA SER A 273 11.05 -4.41 -21.38
C SER A 273 10.38 -3.05 -21.61
N ALA A 274 11.05 -2.18 -22.38
CA ALA A 274 10.55 -0.84 -22.71
C ALA A 274 9.16 -0.84 -23.38
N ALA A 275 8.84 -1.89 -24.15
CA ALA A 275 7.51 -2.06 -24.74
C ALA A 275 6.41 -2.24 -23.68
N HIS A 276 6.67 -3.05 -22.64
CA HIS A 276 5.74 -3.23 -21.54
C HIS A 276 5.68 -1.99 -20.63
N ASP A 277 6.79 -1.28 -20.45
CA ASP A 277 6.80 0.03 -19.78
C ASP A 277 5.87 1.03 -20.47
N GLN A 278 5.88 1.08 -21.81
CA GLN A 278 5.00 1.95 -22.57
C GLN A 278 3.52 1.53 -22.48
N GLN A 279 3.23 0.22 -22.49
CA GLN A 279 1.86 -0.29 -22.31
C GLN A 279 1.31 0.05 -20.92
N PHE A 280 2.12 -0.15 -19.88
CA PHE A 280 1.77 0.25 -18.52
C PHE A 280 1.52 1.76 -18.44
N LEU A 281 2.42 2.59 -19.00
CA LEU A 281 2.27 4.04 -18.97
C LEU A 281 0.98 4.48 -19.68
N SER A 282 0.67 3.90 -20.84
CA SER A 282 -0.55 4.21 -21.58
C SER A 282 -1.80 3.93 -20.75
N ALA A 283 -1.86 2.77 -20.09
CA ALA A 283 -2.98 2.41 -19.23
C ALA A 283 -3.12 3.34 -18.01
N LEU A 284 -1.98 3.72 -17.40
CA LEU A 284 -1.97 4.66 -16.30
C LEU A 284 -2.41 6.07 -16.74
N GLN A 285 -1.96 6.54 -17.91
CA GLN A 285 -2.37 7.82 -18.47
C GLN A 285 -3.86 7.87 -18.79
N GLU A 286 -4.42 6.78 -19.31
CA GLU A 286 -5.87 6.65 -19.53
C GLU A 286 -6.64 6.77 -18.21
N LEU A 287 -6.23 6.02 -17.17
CA LEU A 287 -6.83 6.10 -15.83
C LEU A 287 -6.73 7.51 -15.24
N MET A 288 -5.56 8.14 -15.33
CA MET A 288 -5.30 9.48 -14.82
C MET A 288 -6.17 10.52 -15.52
N ALA A 289 -6.24 10.48 -16.86
CA ALA A 289 -7.04 11.40 -17.65
C ALA A 289 -8.54 11.25 -17.34
N TYR A 290 -9.03 10.01 -17.23
CA TYR A 290 -10.42 9.74 -16.86
C TYR A 290 -10.75 10.30 -15.47
N ALA A 291 -9.92 10.00 -14.47
CA ALA A 291 -10.12 10.48 -13.10
C ALA A 291 -10.08 12.01 -13.00
N ALA A 292 -9.17 12.66 -13.72
CA ALA A 292 -9.07 14.12 -13.74
C ALA A 292 -10.29 14.77 -14.40
N ALA A 293 -10.70 14.29 -15.57
CA ALA A 293 -11.89 14.77 -16.26
C ALA A 293 -13.15 14.61 -15.40
N GLU A 294 -13.25 13.51 -14.66
CA GLU A 294 -14.38 13.26 -13.76
C GLU A 294 -14.38 14.18 -12.54
N ALA A 295 -13.21 14.43 -11.95
CA ALA A 295 -13.07 15.39 -10.86
C ALA A 295 -13.45 16.81 -11.31
N GLU A 296 -13.03 17.23 -12.50
CA GLU A 296 -13.42 18.51 -13.10
C GLU A 296 -14.93 18.60 -13.34
N ARG A 297 -15.55 17.55 -13.87
CA ARG A 297 -17.01 17.48 -14.09
C ARG A 297 -17.78 17.66 -12.79
N LEU A 298 -17.34 17.03 -11.70
CA LEU A 298 -17.98 17.11 -10.38
C LEU A 298 -17.77 18.47 -9.70
N ALA A 299 -16.68 19.19 -10.02
CA ALA A 299 -16.43 20.52 -9.50
C ALA A 299 -17.31 21.62 -10.14
N GLN A 300 -18.05 21.32 -11.21
CA GLN A 300 -18.89 22.30 -11.89
C GLN A 300 -20.13 22.69 -11.06
N PRO A 301 -20.44 24.00 -10.93
CA PRO A 301 -21.51 24.52 -10.05
C PRO A 301 -22.90 23.93 -10.32
N ASP A 302 -23.23 23.69 -11.59
CA ASP A 302 -24.54 23.17 -12.00
C ASP A 302 -24.78 21.70 -11.59
N VAL A 303 -23.71 20.91 -11.44
CA VAL A 303 -23.80 19.52 -10.95
C VAL A 303 -23.90 19.50 -9.43
N ALA A 304 -23.12 20.35 -8.75
CA ALA A 304 -23.17 20.50 -7.29
C ALA A 304 -24.54 21.03 -6.78
N ALA A 305 -25.15 21.97 -7.51
CA ALA A 305 -26.46 22.54 -7.17
C ALA A 305 -27.63 21.58 -7.45
N ARG A 306 -27.54 20.72 -8.47
CA ARG A 306 -28.58 19.70 -8.75
C ARG A 306 -28.58 18.55 -7.74
N GLY A 307 -27.44 18.20 -7.17
CA GLY A 307 -27.33 17.16 -6.13
C GLY A 307 -27.97 17.54 -4.77
N SER A 308 -28.27 18.82 -4.54
CA SER A 308 -28.84 19.32 -3.29
C SER A 308 -30.34 19.65 -3.38
N ALA A 309 -30.95 19.56 -4.56
CA ALA A 309 -32.34 19.96 -4.81
C ALA A 309 -33.10 18.95 -5.69
N SER A 310 -33.12 17.66 -5.34
CA SER A 310 -34.23 16.74 -5.67
C SER A 310 -34.02 15.35 -5.07
N HIS A 311 -34.93 14.93 -4.18
CA HIS A 311 -35.24 13.52 -3.96
C HIS A 311 -36.13 13.03 -5.11
N GLN A 312 -35.56 12.93 -6.30
CA GLN A 312 -36.15 12.21 -7.41
C GLN A 312 -35.11 11.25 -7.96
N GLU A 313 -35.52 9.98 -8.03
CA GLU A 313 -34.80 8.84 -8.58
C GLU A 313 -34.24 9.16 -9.98
N THR A 314 -33.05 9.72 -9.99
CA THR A 314 -32.11 9.61 -11.08
C THR A 314 -30.97 8.78 -10.53
N ASN A 315 -30.63 7.68 -11.20
CA ASN A 315 -29.48 6.83 -10.86
C ASN A 315 -28.26 7.73 -10.63
N GLY A 316 -27.95 8.00 -9.37
CA GLY A 316 -26.97 8.97 -8.93
C GLY A 316 -25.58 8.47 -9.28
N CYS A 317 -25.09 8.86 -10.44
CA CYS A 317 -23.72 8.57 -10.87
C CYS A 317 -22.79 9.55 -10.16
N GLY A 318 -22.53 9.29 -8.87
CA GLY A 318 -21.30 9.75 -8.25
C GLY A 318 -20.15 9.22 -9.11
N GLY A 319 -19.20 10.07 -9.46
CA GLY A 319 -18.15 9.65 -10.39
C GLY A 319 -17.32 8.48 -9.87
N ILE A 320 -16.49 7.89 -10.73
CA ILE A 320 -15.72 6.68 -10.38
C ILE A 320 -14.92 6.81 -9.07
N LEU A 321 -14.39 8.00 -8.78
CA LEU A 321 -13.67 8.28 -7.53
C LEU A 321 -14.57 8.09 -6.31
N HIS A 322 -15.80 8.58 -6.38
CA HIS A 322 -16.80 8.41 -5.34
C HIS A 322 -17.22 6.95 -5.22
N GLU A 323 -17.55 6.28 -6.33
CA GLU A 323 -17.96 4.87 -6.30
C GLU A 323 -16.88 3.97 -5.68
N VAL A 324 -15.60 4.19 -6.01
CA VAL A 324 -14.49 3.43 -5.43
C VAL A 324 -14.29 3.77 -3.95
N GLN A 325 -14.39 5.04 -3.55
CA GLN A 325 -14.29 5.45 -2.15
C GLN A 325 -15.43 4.86 -1.29
N GLU A 326 -16.67 4.90 -1.80
CA GLU A 326 -17.84 4.28 -1.17
C GLU A 326 -17.65 2.77 -1.07
N LEU A 327 -17.19 2.11 -2.14
CA LEU A 327 -16.89 0.69 -2.13
C LEU A 327 -15.89 0.35 -1.01
N LEU A 328 -14.77 1.06 -0.92
CA LEU A 328 -13.79 0.83 0.16
C LEU A 328 -14.36 1.12 1.55
N ALA A 329 -15.22 2.13 1.70
CA ALA A 329 -15.89 2.43 2.95
C ALA A 329 -16.84 1.29 3.37
N THR A 330 -17.62 0.73 2.44
CA THR A 330 -18.49 -0.42 2.66
C THR A 330 -17.70 -1.63 3.14
N TYR A 331 -16.62 -1.98 2.44
CA TYR A 331 -15.81 -3.15 2.81
C TYR A 331 -15.07 -2.96 4.13
N ARG A 332 -14.61 -1.74 4.42
CA ARG A 332 -14.06 -1.40 5.74
C ARG A 332 -15.11 -1.59 6.83
N ALA A 333 -16.33 -1.08 6.63
CA ALA A 333 -17.42 -1.23 7.57
C ALA A 333 -17.70 -2.72 7.84
N ILE A 334 -17.85 -3.54 6.80
CA ILE A 334 -18.04 -5.00 6.92
C ILE A 334 -16.95 -5.63 7.77
N ILE A 335 -15.67 -5.37 7.49
CA ILE A 335 -14.55 -5.94 8.24
C ILE A 335 -14.58 -5.52 9.73
N THR A 336 -14.88 -4.25 10.00
CA THR A 336 -14.92 -3.71 11.37
C THR A 336 -16.12 -4.16 12.21
N THR A 337 -17.17 -4.73 11.59
CA THR A 337 -18.29 -5.33 12.35
C THR A 337 -17.88 -6.57 13.12
N ILE A 338 -16.76 -7.20 12.76
CA ILE A 338 -16.23 -8.36 13.48
C ILE A 338 -15.49 -7.85 14.73
N PRO A 339 -15.93 -8.22 15.95
CA PRO A 339 -15.25 -7.80 17.17
C PRO A 339 -13.78 -8.17 17.13
N GLU A 340 -12.92 -7.24 17.54
CA GLU A 340 -11.54 -7.59 17.83
C GLU A 340 -11.56 -8.64 18.94
N GLN A 341 -11.23 -9.90 18.64
CA GLN A 341 -11.02 -10.86 19.71
C GLN A 341 -9.83 -10.37 20.53
N SER A 342 -10.10 -10.04 21.80
CA SER A 342 -9.08 -9.74 22.79
C SER A 342 -8.27 -11.01 22.99
N HIS A 343 -7.10 -11.08 22.36
CA HIS A 343 -6.12 -12.08 22.74
C HIS A 343 -5.67 -11.78 24.17
N GLY A 344 -6.15 -12.62 25.10
CA GLY A 344 -5.44 -12.88 26.33
C GLY A 344 -4.00 -13.24 25.99
N ALA A 345 -3.07 -12.62 26.70
CA ALA A 345 -1.66 -12.94 26.67
C ALA A 345 -1.49 -14.47 26.74
N CYS A 346 -0.88 -15.07 25.72
CA CYS A 346 -0.22 -16.35 25.90
C CYS A 346 1.24 -16.05 26.31
N PRO A 347 1.76 -16.73 27.34
CA PRO A 347 2.97 -16.37 28.06
C PRO A 347 4.26 -16.46 27.23
#